data_AF-A0A6C1E640-F1
#
_entry.id   AF-A0A6C1E640-F1
#
_cell.length_a   1.000
_cell.length_b   1.000
_cell.length_c   1.000
_cell.angle_alpha   90.00
_cell.angle_beta   90.00
_cell.angle_gamma   90.00
#
_symmetry.space_group_name_H-M   'P 1'
#
loop_
_entity.id
_entity.type
_entity.pdbx_description
1 polymer ?
#
loop_
_entity_poly.entity_id
_entity_poly.type
_entity_poly.pdbx_seq_one_letter_code
_entity_poly.pdbx_strand_id
1 'polypeptide(L)'
;MGLRNEYAIAEDFKRVAFILYQGLARTLRDVTFQVFLTIKKVISNPLLARKQFVVDVLHPNRANVSKDELREKLAEVYKAEKDAVSVFGFRTQFGGGKSVGFGLIYNSVAEAKKFEPTYRLVRYGLAEKVEKASRQQRKQKKNRDKKIFGTGKRLAKKVARRNAD
;
A
#
# COMPACT_ATOMS: atom_id res chain seq x y z
N MET A 1 2.39 -57.19 -4.79
CA MET A 1 2.10 -55.74 -4.95
C MET A 1 0.98 -55.41 -3.99
N GLY A 2 1.15 -54.56 -2.96
CA GLY A 2 0.00 -54.29 -2.08
C GLY A 2 0.15 -53.44 -0.83
N LEU A 3 1.25 -52.71 -0.60
CA LEU A 3 1.41 -51.92 0.64
C LEU A 3 1.79 -50.45 0.43
N ARG A 4 1.62 -49.90 -0.78
CA ARG A 4 1.96 -48.49 -1.08
C ARG A 4 0.76 -47.54 -1.17
N ASN A 5 -0.48 -48.05 -1.16
CA ASN A 5 -1.67 -47.23 -1.38
C ASN A 5 -2.37 -46.74 -0.10
N GLU A 6 -2.08 -47.30 1.08
CA GLU A 6 -2.74 -46.85 2.31
C GLU A 6 -2.11 -45.57 2.90
N TYR A 7 -0.80 -45.37 2.72
CA TYR A 7 -0.10 -44.17 3.22
C TYR A 7 -0.42 -42.89 2.43
N ALA A 8 -0.72 -42.98 1.14
CA ALA A 8 -1.08 -41.83 0.31
C ALA A 8 -2.45 -41.25 0.69
N ILE A 9 -3.43 -42.11 0.98
CA ILE A 9 -4.77 -41.72 1.43
C ILE A 9 -4.70 -41.04 2.80
N ALA A 10 -3.81 -41.50 3.69
CA ALA A 10 -3.62 -40.92 5.01
C ALA A 10 -2.97 -39.51 4.97
N GLU A 11 -2.08 -39.22 4.02
CA GLU A 11 -1.49 -37.88 3.85
C GLU A 11 -2.47 -36.87 3.27
N ASP A 12 -3.34 -37.29 2.34
CA ASP A 12 -4.39 -36.44 1.79
C ASP A 12 -5.48 -36.12 2.82
N PHE A 13 -5.86 -37.07 3.68
CA PHE A 13 -6.75 -36.81 4.80
C PHE A 13 -6.16 -35.81 5.80
N LYS A 14 -4.84 -35.85 6.06
CA LYS A 14 -4.15 -34.85 6.91
C LYS A 14 -4.14 -33.47 6.27
N ARG A 15 -3.96 -33.36 4.94
CA ARG A 15 -4.05 -32.08 4.21
C ARG A 15 -5.45 -31.50 4.20
N VAL A 16 -6.46 -32.32 3.93
CA VAL A 16 -7.87 -31.91 3.93
C VAL A 16 -8.32 -31.52 5.34
N ALA A 17 -7.92 -32.28 6.37
CA ALA A 17 -8.16 -31.93 7.78
C ALA A 17 -7.43 -30.64 8.18
N PHE A 18 -6.20 -30.40 7.71
CA PHE A 18 -5.48 -29.14 7.95
C PHE A 18 -6.17 -27.95 7.28
N ILE A 19 -6.66 -28.10 6.05
CA ILE A 19 -7.41 -27.06 5.33
C ILE A 19 -8.76 -26.78 6.04
N LEU A 20 -9.48 -27.82 6.46
CA LEU A 20 -10.73 -27.69 7.22
C LEU A 20 -10.50 -27.05 8.60
N TYR A 21 -9.43 -27.41 9.31
CA TYR A 21 -9.11 -26.83 10.62
C TYR A 21 -8.67 -25.37 10.51
N GLN A 22 -7.88 -25.03 9.48
CA GLN A 22 -7.53 -23.63 9.17
C GLN A 22 -8.77 -22.81 8.73
N GLY A 23 -9.71 -23.43 8.01
CA GLY A 23 -10.98 -22.82 7.60
C GLY A 23 -11.92 -22.57 8.79
N LEU A 24 -12.08 -23.56 9.67
CA LEU A 24 -12.96 -23.50 10.84
C LEU A 24 -12.40 -22.61 11.96
N ALA A 25 -11.07 -22.54 12.09
CA ALA A 25 -10.38 -21.58 12.96
C ALA A 25 -10.38 -20.13 12.40
N ARG A 26 -10.74 -19.93 11.13
CA ARG A 26 -11.01 -18.61 10.55
C ARG A 26 -12.40 -18.14 10.96
N THR A 27 -13.42 -18.99 10.84
CA THR A 27 -14.82 -18.64 11.17
C THR A 27 -15.06 -18.46 12.67
N LEU A 28 -14.30 -19.13 13.55
CA LEU A 28 -14.40 -18.95 15.01
C LEU A 28 -13.63 -17.73 15.56
N ARG A 29 -12.83 -17.04 14.73
CA ARG A 29 -12.18 -15.77 15.10
C ARG A 29 -13.05 -14.53 14.85
N ASP A 30 -14.20 -14.72 14.22
CA ASP A 30 -15.19 -13.67 13.97
C ASP A 30 -16.18 -13.54 15.14
N VAL A 31 -15.69 -13.65 16.38
CA VAL A 31 -16.37 -13.06 17.53
C VAL A 31 -16.37 -11.56 17.25
N THR A 32 -17.52 -11.01 16.91
CA THR A 32 -17.76 -9.66 16.37
C THR A 32 -16.94 -8.56 17.06
N PHE A 33 -15.72 -8.31 16.58
CA PHE A 33 -14.90 -7.18 17.00
C PHE A 33 -15.36 -5.95 16.24
N GLN A 34 -16.41 -5.30 16.75
CA GLN A 34 -17.02 -4.16 16.09
C GLN A 34 -16.09 -2.94 16.16
N VAL A 35 -15.74 -2.41 14.99
CA VAL A 35 -14.96 -1.18 14.83
C VAL A 35 -15.93 -0.04 14.55
N PHE A 36 -15.98 0.95 15.42
CA PHE A 36 -16.81 2.14 15.24
C PHE A 36 -16.00 3.27 14.63
N LEU A 37 -16.56 3.90 13.60
CA LEU A 37 -15.95 5.03 12.90
C LEU A 37 -16.72 6.30 13.21
N THR A 38 -16.01 7.31 13.67
CA THR A 38 -16.56 8.66 13.86
C THR A 38 -15.78 9.63 13.00
N ILE A 39 -16.49 10.43 12.21
CA ILE A 39 -15.90 11.37 11.28
C ILE A 39 -16.03 12.77 11.88
N LYS A 40 -14.91 13.50 11.94
CA LYS A 40 -14.82 14.84 12.54
C LYS A 40 -14.24 15.85 11.55
N LYS A 41 -14.60 17.12 11.71
CA LYS A 41 -14.04 18.25 10.95
C LYS A 41 -14.10 18.00 9.42
N VAL A 42 -15.28 17.66 8.92
CA VAL A 42 -15.49 17.44 7.48
C VAL A 42 -15.41 18.77 6.75
N ILE A 43 -14.54 18.84 5.75
CA ILE A 43 -14.42 19.97 4.83
C ILE A 43 -14.57 19.43 3.42
N SER A 44 -15.51 20.00 2.66
CA SER A 44 -15.60 19.76 1.22
C SER A 44 -14.62 20.69 0.50
N ASN A 45 -13.70 20.13 -0.29
CA ASN A 45 -12.69 20.87 -1.03
C ASN A 45 -12.85 20.65 -2.54
N PRO A 46 -13.59 21.55 -3.23
CA PRO A 46 -13.78 21.46 -4.68
C PRO A 46 -12.50 21.63 -5.50
N LEU A 47 -11.51 22.40 -5.00
CA LEU A 47 -10.27 22.68 -5.73
C LEU A 47 -9.44 21.42 -6.01
N LEU A 48 -9.55 20.44 -5.11
CA LEU A 48 -8.88 19.15 -5.22
C LEU A 48 -9.87 17.99 -5.42
N ALA A 49 -11.13 18.32 -5.75
CA ALA A 49 -12.23 17.38 -5.97
C ALA A 49 -12.35 16.30 -4.88
N ARG A 50 -12.28 16.71 -3.60
CA ARG A 50 -12.28 15.76 -2.47
C ARG A 50 -12.96 16.29 -1.23
N LYS A 51 -13.46 15.38 -0.41
CA LYS A 51 -13.82 15.62 0.99
C LYS A 51 -12.67 15.20 1.88
N GLN A 52 -12.31 16.06 2.83
CA GLN A 52 -11.23 15.82 3.79
C GLN A 52 -11.77 15.89 5.22
N PHE A 53 -11.32 14.96 6.06
CA PHE A 53 -11.83 14.83 7.42
C PHE A 53 -10.87 14.07 8.33
N VAL A 54 -11.08 14.22 9.63
CA VAL A 54 -10.42 13.43 10.67
C VAL A 54 -11.24 12.17 10.91
N VAL A 55 -10.57 11.02 10.98
CA VAL A 55 -11.17 9.72 11.27
C VAL A 55 -10.77 9.30 12.68
N ASP A 56 -11.76 9.26 13.57
CA ASP A 56 -11.64 8.70 14.90
C ASP A 56 -12.17 7.27 14.87
N VAL A 57 -11.28 6.31 15.09
CA VAL A 57 -11.56 4.87 15.09
C VAL A 57 -11.60 4.37 16.54
N LEU A 58 -12.68 3.72 16.93
CA LEU A 58 -12.81 3.04 18.22
C LEU A 58 -12.75 1.53 18.02
N HIS A 59 -11.85 0.88 18.75
CA HIS A 59 -11.53 -0.54 18.63
C HIS A 59 -11.23 -1.16 20.02
N PRO A 60 -12.21 -1.24 20.94
CA PRO A 60 -11.98 -1.54 22.36
C PRO A 60 -11.30 -2.90 22.63
N ASN A 61 -11.66 -3.94 21.87
CA ASN A 61 -11.14 -5.29 22.07
C ASN A 61 -10.13 -5.72 20.98
N ARG A 62 -9.64 -4.77 20.18
CA ARG A 62 -8.70 -5.03 19.08
C ARG A 62 -7.52 -4.08 19.14
N ALA A 63 -6.31 -4.59 18.94
CA ALA A 63 -5.10 -3.78 19.07
C ALA A 63 -5.01 -2.66 18.00
N ASN A 64 -5.14 -3.02 16.72
CA ASN A 64 -5.05 -2.06 15.62
C ASN A 64 -6.02 -2.43 14.48
N VAL A 65 -6.46 -1.43 13.74
CA VAL A 65 -7.33 -1.57 12.57
C VAL A 65 -6.50 -1.39 11.31
N SER A 66 -6.67 -2.30 10.36
CA SER A 66 -5.95 -2.22 9.09
C SER A 66 -6.47 -1.02 8.28
N LYS A 67 -5.57 -0.33 7.57
CA LYS A 67 -5.98 0.81 6.71
C LYS A 67 -6.88 0.38 5.56
N ASP A 68 -6.74 -0.87 5.14
CA ASP A 68 -7.53 -1.41 4.02
C ASP A 68 -8.99 -1.62 4.43
N GLU A 69 -9.22 -2.17 5.62
CA GLU A 69 -10.55 -2.28 6.23
C GLU A 69 -11.18 -0.90 6.48
N LEU A 70 -10.38 0.10 6.87
CA LEU A 70 -10.87 1.48 7.02
C LEU A 70 -11.30 2.10 5.68
N ARG A 71 -10.58 1.79 4.59
CA ARG A 71 -10.95 2.26 3.25
C ARG A 71 -12.26 1.63 2.80
N GLU A 72 -12.46 0.34 3.04
CA GLU A 72 -13.71 -0.37 2.71
C GLU A 72 -14.90 0.23 3.45
N LYS A 73 -14.79 0.41 4.77
CA LYS A 73 -15.89 0.98 5.57
C LYS A 73 -16.20 2.43 5.19
N LEU A 74 -15.17 3.24 4.90
CA LEU A 74 -15.39 4.62 4.45
C LEU A 74 -15.96 4.69 3.04
N ALA A 75 -15.57 3.77 2.16
CA ALA A 75 -16.12 3.63 0.81
C ALA A 75 -17.63 3.32 0.86
N GLU A 76 -18.04 2.40 1.74
CA GLU A 76 -19.45 2.06 1.96
C GLU A 76 -20.26 3.26 2.49
N VAL A 77 -19.77 3.94 3.54
CA VAL A 77 -20.47 5.09 4.15
C VAL A 77 -20.69 6.23 3.16
N TYR A 78 -19.69 6.51 2.32
CA TYR A 78 -19.73 7.64 1.37
C TYR A 78 -20.13 7.24 -0.05
N LYS A 79 -20.48 5.97 -0.28
CA LYS A 79 -20.83 5.43 -1.60
C LYS A 79 -19.76 5.75 -2.66
N ALA A 80 -18.50 5.61 -2.27
CA ALA A 80 -17.35 5.81 -3.13
C ALA A 80 -16.67 4.47 -3.41
N GLU A 81 -15.86 4.39 -4.47
CA GLU A 81 -15.01 3.23 -4.68
C GLU A 81 -13.84 3.22 -3.69
N LYS A 82 -13.40 2.03 -3.26
CA LYS A 82 -12.26 1.85 -2.35
C LYS A 82 -10.99 2.58 -2.84
N ASP A 83 -10.81 2.65 -4.15
CA ASP A 83 -9.67 3.28 -4.82
C ASP A 83 -9.72 4.81 -4.84
N ALA A 84 -10.90 5.40 -4.64
CA ALA A 84 -11.08 6.83 -4.45
C ALA A 84 -10.91 7.26 -2.97
N VAL A 85 -10.72 6.31 -2.05
CA VAL A 85 -10.53 6.57 -0.61
C VAL A 85 -9.07 6.41 -0.21
N SER A 86 -8.50 7.46 0.39
CA SER A 86 -7.14 7.52 0.90
C SER A 86 -7.15 7.84 2.39
N VAL A 87 -6.42 7.06 3.18
CA VAL A 87 -6.36 7.22 4.65
C VAL A 87 -4.92 7.16 5.15
N PHE A 88 -4.53 8.09 6.02
CA PHE A 88 -3.15 8.22 6.50
C PHE A 88 -3.05 8.85 7.88
N GLY A 89 -1.85 8.80 8.47
CA GLY A 89 -1.57 9.51 9.73
C GLY A 89 -2.21 8.90 10.98
N PHE A 90 -2.70 7.66 10.94
CA PHE A 90 -3.25 7.00 12.12
C PHE A 90 -2.20 6.84 13.22
N ARG A 91 -2.52 7.37 14.40
CA ARG A 91 -1.80 7.14 15.65
C ARG A 91 -2.79 6.57 16.67
N THR A 92 -2.43 5.44 17.25
CA THR A 92 -3.14 4.82 18.37
C THR A 92 -2.92 5.66 19.63
N GLN A 93 -3.99 5.90 20.39
CA GLN A 93 -3.93 6.55 21.68
C GLN A 93 -3.15 5.68 22.68
N PHE A 94 -2.52 6.31 23.67
CA PHE A 94 -1.91 5.59 24.78
C PHE A 94 -2.96 4.74 25.50
N GLY A 95 -2.63 3.48 25.81
CA GLY A 95 -3.57 2.50 26.36
C GLY A 95 -4.44 1.77 25.32
N GLY A 96 -4.36 2.12 24.03
CA GLY A 96 -5.10 1.43 22.97
C GLY A 96 -6.58 1.84 22.89
N GLY A 97 -7.39 1.02 22.21
CA GLY A 97 -8.85 1.21 22.10
C GLY A 97 -9.32 2.34 21.19
N LYS A 98 -8.47 3.33 20.89
CA LYS A 98 -8.76 4.44 19.99
C LYS A 98 -7.60 4.77 19.08
N SER A 99 -7.88 5.10 17.82
CA SER A 99 -6.92 5.62 16.86
C SER A 99 -7.46 6.87 16.17
N VAL A 100 -6.61 7.87 15.96
CA VAL A 100 -6.96 9.09 15.25
C VAL A 100 -6.12 9.19 14.00
N GLY A 101 -6.73 9.44 12.85
CA GLY A 101 -6.06 9.63 11.57
C GLY A 101 -6.80 10.59 10.66
N PHE A 102 -6.35 10.67 9.41
CA PHE A 102 -6.90 11.57 8.40
C PHE A 102 -7.40 10.76 7.20
N GLY A 103 -8.58 11.14 6.69
CA GLY A 103 -9.24 10.53 5.56
C GLY A 103 -9.48 11.54 4.43
N LEU A 104 -9.33 11.06 3.21
CA LEU A 104 -9.60 11.78 1.97
C LEU A 104 -10.50 10.90 1.11
N ILE A 105 -11.58 11.47 0.59
CA ILE A 105 -12.47 10.81 -0.37
C ILE A 105 -12.55 11.70 -1.59
N TYR A 106 -12.03 11.22 -2.72
CA TYR A 106 -12.13 11.91 -4.01
C TYR A 106 -13.47 11.61 -4.67
N ASN A 107 -13.90 12.48 -5.58
CA ASN A 107 -15.13 12.22 -6.36
C ASN A 107 -14.91 11.10 -7.38
N SER A 108 -13.68 10.94 -7.90
CA SER A 108 -13.31 9.89 -8.85
C SER A 108 -11.90 9.30 -8.60
N VAL A 109 -11.67 8.10 -9.10
CA VAL A 109 -10.34 7.44 -9.05
C VAL A 109 -9.31 8.17 -9.90
N ALA A 110 -9.72 8.80 -11.00
CA ALA A 110 -8.84 9.58 -11.86
C ALA A 110 -8.27 10.81 -11.12
N GLU A 111 -9.12 11.52 -10.38
CA GLU A 111 -8.70 12.65 -9.55
C GLU A 111 -7.80 12.20 -8.40
N ALA A 112 -8.12 11.06 -7.76
CA ALA A 112 -7.28 10.47 -6.73
C ALA A 112 -5.86 10.20 -7.26
N LYS A 113 -5.72 9.60 -8.44
CA LYS A 113 -4.42 9.34 -9.09
C LYS A 113 -3.68 10.62 -9.47
N LYS A 114 -4.40 11.69 -9.82
CA LYS A 114 -3.80 12.98 -10.20
C LYS A 114 -3.26 13.76 -8.99
N PHE A 115 -4.00 13.79 -7.89
CA PHE A 115 -3.69 14.64 -6.73
C PHE A 115 -2.95 13.92 -5.60
N GLU A 116 -3.09 12.60 -5.46
CA GLU A 116 -2.36 11.88 -4.42
C GLU A 116 -0.86 11.79 -4.72
N PRO A 117 -0.01 11.95 -3.70
CA PRO A 117 1.39 11.60 -3.80
C PRO A 117 1.60 10.15 -4.25
N THR A 118 2.54 9.93 -5.17
CA THR A 118 2.84 8.62 -5.75
C THR A 118 3.14 7.53 -4.70
N TYR A 119 3.78 7.87 -3.57
CA TYR A 119 4.07 6.90 -2.51
C TYR A 119 2.81 6.32 -1.85
N ARG A 120 1.68 7.03 -1.88
CA ARG A 120 0.39 6.53 -1.36
C ARG A 120 -0.30 5.64 -2.39
N LEU A 121 -0.26 6.04 -3.66
CA LEU A 121 -0.76 5.22 -4.76
C LEU A 121 -0.08 3.85 -4.79
N VAL A 122 1.25 3.80 -4.61
CA VAL A 122 2.00 2.53 -4.52
C VAL A 122 1.58 1.69 -3.31
N ARG A 123 1.26 2.31 -2.16
CA ARG A 123 0.77 1.57 -0.98
C ARG A 123 -0.60 0.95 -1.19
N TYR A 124 -1.42 1.53 -2.05
CA TYR A 124 -2.75 1.03 -2.39
C TYR A 124 -2.75 0.13 -3.62
N GLY A 125 -1.60 -0.11 -4.26
CA GLY A 125 -1.51 -0.90 -5.49
C GLY A 125 -2.02 -0.19 -6.76
N LEU A 126 -2.26 1.13 -6.70
CA LEU A 126 -2.79 1.93 -7.81
C LEU A 126 -1.72 2.43 -8.79
N ALA A 127 -0.44 2.32 -8.40
CA ALA A 127 0.70 2.71 -9.20
C ALA A 127 1.89 1.80 -8.89
N GLU A 128 2.75 1.59 -9.89
CA GLU A 128 3.98 0.83 -9.71
C GLU A 128 5.09 1.67 -9.06
N LYS A 129 5.94 1.00 -8.30
CA LYS A 129 7.11 1.63 -7.70
C LYS A 129 8.17 1.86 -8.77
N VAL A 130 8.54 3.11 -8.98
CA VAL A 130 9.60 3.45 -9.94
C VAL A 130 10.97 3.05 -9.38
N GLU A 131 11.62 2.11 -10.03
CA GLU A 131 12.97 1.68 -9.71
C GLU A 131 14.00 2.75 -10.11
N LYS A 132 14.85 3.16 -9.15
CA LYS A 132 15.83 4.24 -9.32
C LYS A 132 17.14 3.87 -8.67
N ALA A 133 18.24 4.17 -9.36
CA ALA A 133 19.58 4.08 -8.79
C ALA A 133 19.72 4.91 -7.50
N SER A 134 20.66 4.50 -6.65
CA SER A 134 20.87 5.12 -5.33
C SER A 134 21.08 6.62 -5.45
N ARG A 135 20.73 7.38 -4.40
CA ARG A 135 20.91 8.85 -4.41
C ARG A 135 22.37 9.23 -4.66
N GLN A 136 23.31 8.45 -4.15
CA GLN A 136 24.75 8.67 -4.35
C GLN A 136 25.17 8.38 -5.79
N GLN A 137 24.74 7.24 -6.37
CA GLN A 137 25.05 6.90 -7.77
C GLN A 137 24.53 7.95 -8.75
N ARG A 138 23.33 8.49 -8.53
CA ARG A 138 22.77 9.58 -9.35
C ARG A 138 23.60 10.86 -9.25
N LYS A 139 24.08 11.21 -8.04
CA LYS A 139 24.95 12.38 -7.83
C LYS A 139 26.34 12.19 -8.47
N GLN A 140 26.92 11.00 -8.35
CA GLN A 140 28.21 10.68 -8.99
C GLN A 140 28.08 10.73 -10.52
N LYS A 141 27.03 10.14 -11.09
CA LYS A 141 26.73 10.25 -12.53
C LYS A 141 26.62 11.72 -12.96
N LYS A 142 25.80 12.53 -12.26
CA LYS A 142 25.69 13.97 -12.53
C LYS A 142 27.04 14.68 -12.52
N ASN A 143 27.88 14.41 -11.51
CA ASN A 143 29.19 15.07 -11.39
C ASN A 143 30.19 14.58 -12.46
N ARG A 144 30.09 13.34 -12.93
CA ARG A 144 30.88 12.82 -14.05
C ARG A 144 30.44 13.43 -15.38
N ASP A 145 29.13 13.52 -15.60
CA ASP A 145 28.56 14.10 -16.82
C ASP A 145 28.86 15.60 -16.91
N LYS A 146 28.89 16.31 -15.78
CA LYS A 146 29.31 17.72 -15.71
C LYS A 146 30.76 17.98 -16.15
N LYS A 147 31.65 16.98 -16.13
CA LYS A 147 33.04 17.12 -16.59
C LYS A 147 33.17 17.06 -18.12
N ILE A 148 32.11 16.68 -18.83
CA ILE A 148 32.11 16.52 -20.28
C ILE A 148 31.33 17.68 -20.90
N PHE A 149 31.96 18.38 -21.84
CA PHE A 149 31.28 19.41 -22.63
C PHE A 149 30.68 18.79 -23.91
N GLY A 150 29.42 19.09 -24.20
CA GLY A 150 28.69 18.55 -25.35
C GLY A 150 28.27 17.08 -25.18
N THR A 151 28.08 16.37 -26.29
CA THR A 151 27.46 15.03 -26.32
C THR A 151 28.38 13.88 -25.88
N GLY A 152 29.65 14.14 -25.57
CA GLY A 152 30.63 13.11 -25.22
C GLY A 152 31.09 12.22 -26.39
N LYS A 153 30.36 12.15 -27.52
CA LYS A 153 30.72 11.36 -28.70
C LYS A 153 32.11 11.73 -29.26
N ARG A 154 32.40 13.04 -29.38
CA ARG A 154 33.71 13.55 -29.81
C ARG A 154 34.83 13.14 -28.86
N LEU A 155 34.57 13.20 -27.55
CA LEU A 155 35.53 12.80 -26.52
C LEU A 155 35.82 11.30 -26.60
N ALA A 156 34.78 10.47 -26.74
CA ALA A 156 34.91 9.01 -26.89
C ALA A 156 35.75 8.65 -28.13
N LYS A 157 35.48 9.25 -29.31
CA LYS A 157 36.29 9.04 -30.52
C LYS A 157 37.75 9.46 -30.33
N LYS A 158 37.99 10.60 -29.66
CA LYS A 158 39.35 11.08 -29.36
C LYS A 158 40.11 10.14 -28.42
N VAL A 159 39.44 9.58 -27.41
CA VAL A 159 40.04 8.61 -26.48
C VAL A 159 40.32 7.29 -27.19
N ALA A 160 39.38 6.78 -27.99
CA ALA A 160 39.56 5.54 -28.76
C ALA A 160 40.77 5.62 -29.71
N ARG A 161 40.94 6.74 -30.44
CA ARG A 161 42.11 6.96 -31.31
C ARG A 161 43.42 6.91 -30.52
N ARG A 162 43.49 7.61 -29.38
CA ARG A 162 44.69 7.66 -28.54
C ARG A 162 45.11 6.29 -27.99
N ASN A 163 44.16 5.40 -27.71
CA ASN A 163 44.47 4.07 -27.19
C ASN A 163 44.94 3.09 -28.27
N ALA A 164 44.80 3.45 -29.55
CA ALA A 164 45.28 2.67 -30.69
C ALA A 164 46.66 3.14 -31.19
N ASP A 165 47.08 4.33 -30.73
CA ASP A 165 48.44 4.87 -30.89
C ASP A 165 49.33 4.35 -29.74
#